data_AF-A0A1H4RPH0-F1
#
_entry.id   AF-A0A1H4RPH0-F1
#
_cell.length_a   1.000
_cell.length_b   1.000
_cell.length_c   1.000
_cell.angle_alpha   90.00
_cell.angle_beta   90.00
_cell.angle_gamma   90.00
#
_symmetry.space_group_name_H-M   'P 1'
#
loop_
_entity.id
_entity.type
_entity.pdbx_description
1 polymer ?
#
loop_
_entity_poly.entity_id
_entity_poly.type
_entity_poly.pdbx_seq_one_letter_code
_entity_poly.pdbx_strand_id
1 'polypeptide(L)' 'MAAYLTDPTTYEPPTPVRGCRVCGALQRQIDVVDNPRNKEYDPSKATDLRVEMRRHHSGKEAS' A
#
# COMPACT_ATOMS: atom_id res chain seq x y z
N MET A 1 17.84 -12.05 -27.14
CA MET A 1 17.27 -12.57 -25.89
C MET A 1 16.19 -11.60 -25.44
N ALA A 2 14.91 -11.93 -25.63
CA ALA A 2 13.81 -11.11 -25.16
C ALA A 2 13.64 -11.34 -23.65
N ALA A 3 13.75 -10.29 -22.85
CA ALA A 3 13.40 -10.34 -21.45
C ALA A 3 11.87 -10.36 -21.34
N TYR A 4 11.30 -11.50 -20.94
CA TYR A 4 9.88 -11.59 -20.61
C TYR A 4 9.72 -11.09 -19.17
N LEU A 5 9.16 -9.89 -19.02
CA LEU A 5 8.69 -9.43 -17.71
C LEU A 5 7.51 -10.32 -17.31
N THR A 6 7.62 -10.98 -16.17
CA THR A 6 6.53 -11.76 -15.59
C THR A 6 5.31 -10.86 -15.43
N ASP A 7 4.13 -11.40 -15.71
CA ASP A 7 2.88 -10.67 -15.57
C ASP A 7 2.73 -10.17 -14.11
N PRO A 8 2.64 -8.85 -13.86
CA PRO A 8 2.65 -8.28 -12.51
C PRO A 8 1.31 -8.47 -11.76
N THR A 9 0.38 -9.29 -12.29
CA THR A 9 -1.04 -9.33 -11.88
C THR A 9 -1.35 -9.81 -10.46
N THR A 10 -0.40 -10.33 -9.69
CA THR A 10 -0.66 -10.62 -8.26
C THR A 10 -0.14 -9.51 -7.36
N TYR A 11 -0.49 -8.26 -7.66
CA TYR A 11 -0.41 -7.21 -6.66
C TYR A 11 -1.62 -7.30 -5.72
N GLU A 12 -1.41 -7.94 -4.57
CA GLU A 12 -2.35 -7.83 -3.46
C GLU A 12 -2.02 -6.58 -2.62
N PRO A 13 -2.94 -5.61 -2.53
CA PRO A 13 -2.76 -4.47 -1.65
C PRO A 13 -2.68 -4.95 -0.19
N PRO A 14 -1.82 -4.32 0.63
CA PRO A 14 -1.66 -4.72 2.03
C PRO A 14 -2.96 -4.49 2.80
N THR A 15 -3.37 -5.48 3.59
CA THR A 15 -4.54 -5.36 4.48
C THR A 15 -4.12 -4.84 5.85
N PRO A 16 -4.73 -3.78 6.40
CA PRO A 16 -4.33 -3.22 7.69
C PRO A 16 -4.55 -4.20 8.85
N VAL A 17 -3.56 -4.33 9.75
CA VAL A 17 -3.70 -5.17 10.96
C VAL A 17 -4.73 -4.56 11.92
N ARG A 18 -5.71 -5.38 12.34
CA ARG A 18 -6.75 -4.98 13.28
C ARG A 18 -6.15 -4.45 14.60
N GLY A 19 -6.56 -3.26 15.02
CA GLY A 19 -6.10 -2.62 16.25
C GLY A 19 -4.74 -1.91 16.12
N CYS A 20 -4.05 -1.98 14.97
CA CYS A 20 -2.83 -1.23 14.77
C CYS A 20 -3.11 0.22 14.37
N ARG A 21 -2.71 1.17 15.23
CA ARG A 21 -2.90 2.62 14.97
C ARG A 21 -2.17 3.10 13.71
N VAL A 22 -0.99 2.54 13.43
CA VAL A 22 -0.18 2.88 12.24
C VAL A 22 -0.87 2.41 10.96
N CYS A 23 -1.29 1.13 10.90
CA CYS A 23 -2.02 0.61 9.75
C CYS A 23 -3.33 1.38 9.51
N GLY A 24 -4.06 1.70 10.57
CA GLY A 24 -5.29 2.50 10.45
C GLY A 24 -5.04 3.93 9.96
N ALA A 25 -3.91 4.55 10.34
CA ALA A 25 -3.54 5.87 9.85
C ALA A 25 -3.12 5.84 8.37
N LEU A 26 -2.33 4.85 7.97
CA LEU A 26 -1.93 4.65 6.57
C LEU A 26 -3.14 4.35 5.68
N GLN A 27 -4.06 3.49 6.13
CA GLN A 27 -5.29 3.18 5.38
C GLN A 27 -6.12 4.43 5.10
N ARG A 28 -6.34 5.28 6.11
CA ARG A 28 -7.08 6.54 5.93
C ARG A 28 -6.42 7.47 4.92
N GLN A 29 -5.08 7.50 4.86
CA GLN A 29 -4.37 8.30 3.86
C GLN A 29 -4.54 7.71 2.46
N ILE A 30 -4.44 6.38 2.32
CA ILE A 30 -4.68 5.66 1.06
C ILE A 30 -6.10 5.97 0.55
N ASP A 31 -7.12 5.86 1.40
CA ASP A 31 -8.52 6.12 1.01
C ASP A 31 -8.73 7.55 0.45
N VAL A 32 -7.93 8.50 0.92
CA VAL A 32 -7.96 9.90 0.44
C VAL A 32 -7.25 10.04 -0.90
N VAL A 33 -6.02 9.53 -1.03
CA VAL A 33 -5.18 9.76 -2.22
C VAL A 33 -5.45 8.78 -3.37
N ASP A 34 -6.13 7.66 -3.11
CA ASP A 34 -6.43 6.65 -4.12
C ASP A 34 -7.82 6.83 -4.77
N ASN A 35 -8.60 7.81 -4.30
CA ASN A 35 -9.92 8.11 -4.85
C ASN A 35 -9.83 9.24 -5.91
N PRO A 36 -10.13 8.96 -7.20
CA PRO A 36 -10.06 9.96 -8.29
C PRO A 36 -11.00 11.16 -8.13
N ARG A 37 -11.96 11.09 -7.20
CA ARG A 37 -12.90 12.18 -6.91
C ARG A 37 -12.35 13.18 -5.88
N ASN A 38 -11.29 12.82 -5.16
CA ASN A 38 -10.69 13.68 -4.16
C ASN A 38 -9.70 14.65 -4.82
N LYS A 39 -9.60 15.86 -4.28
CA LYS A 39 -8.63 16.86 -4.75
C LYS A 39 -7.18 16.38 -4.53
N GLU A 40 -6.99 15.53 -3.53
CA GLU A 40 -5.73 14.93 -3.11
C GLU A 40 -5.40 13.63 -3.86
N TYR A 41 -6.14 13.29 -4.93
CA TYR A 41 -5.88 12.09 -5.73
C TYR A 41 -4.44 12.09 -6.27
N ASP A 42 -3.67 11.10 -5.84
CA ASP A 42 -2.27 10.90 -6.20
C ASP A 42 -1.97 9.38 -6.16
N PRO A 43 -2.04 8.69 -7.31
CA PRO A 43 -1.83 7.24 -7.37
C PRO A 43 -0.38 6.83 -7.05
N SER A 44 0.60 7.72 -7.26
CA SER A 44 1.99 7.47 -6.89
C SER A 44 2.11 7.44 -5.37
N LYS A 45 1.55 8.45 -4.69
CA LYS A 45 1.50 8.49 -3.23
C LYS A 45 0.71 7.35 -2.62
N ALA A 46 -0.39 6.93 -3.26
CA ALA A 46 -1.13 5.74 -2.84
C ALA A 46 -0.25 4.49 -2.86
N THR A 47 0.59 4.35 -3.89
CA THR A 47 1.56 3.25 -4.02
C THR A 47 2.60 3.29 -2.91
N ASP A 48 3.19 4.44 -2.63
CA ASP A 48 4.17 4.62 -1.55
C ASP A 48 3.58 4.24 -0.19
N LEU A 49 2.35 4.69 0.12
CA LEU A 49 1.66 4.37 1.37
C LEU A 49 1.40 2.86 1.51
N ARG A 50 1.08 2.16 0.42
CA ARG A 50 0.92 0.70 0.44
C ARG A 50 2.27 0.00 0.66
N VAL A 51 3.36 0.48 0.06
CA VAL A 51 4.70 -0.05 0.33
C VAL A 51 5.07 0.11 1.81
N GLU A 52 4.81 1.28 2.39
CA GLU A 52 5.06 1.55 3.80
C GLU A 52 4.21 0.67 4.74
N MET A 53 2.92 0.46 4.40
CA MET A 53 2.07 -0.45 5.16
C MET A 53 2.60 -1.89 5.11
N ARG A 54 3.08 -2.36 3.95
CA ARG A 54 3.70 -3.67 3.81
C ARG A 54 4.98 -3.79 4.64
N ARG A 55 5.87 -2.78 4.58
CA ARG A 55 7.09 -2.73 5.40
C ARG A 55 6.79 -2.79 6.90
N HIS A 56 5.75 -2.09 7.34
CA HIS A 56 5.33 -2.11 8.74
C HIS A 56 4.89 -3.51 9.20
N HIS A 57 4.25 -4.29 8.34
CA HIS A 57 3.91 -5.69 8.66
C HIS A 57 5.15 -6.59 8.68
N SER A 58 6.01 -6.51 7.65
CA SER A 58 7.23 -7.32 7.58
C SER A 58 8.19 -7.06 8.73
N GLY A 59 8.23 -5.83 9.26
CA GLY A 59 9.03 -5.49 10.44
C GLY A 59 8.52 -6.06 11.76
N LYS A 60 7.28 -6.57 11.83
CA LYS A 60 6.72 -7.21 13.03
C LYS A 60 7.03 -8.70 13.16
N GLU A 61 7.48 -9.35 12.09
CA GLU A 61 7.86 -10.78 12.13
C GLU A 61 9.30 -11.00 12.64
N ALA A 62 10.00 -9.92 13.03
CA ALA A 62 11.37 -9.93 13.51
C ALA A 62 11.51 -9.55 15.00
N SER A 63 10.45 -9.66 15.81
CA SER A 63 10.50 -9.45 17.27
C SER A 63 9.76 -10.53 18.04
#